data_AF-A0A0G3C996-F1
#
_entry.id   AF-A0A0G3C996-F1
#
_cell.length_a   1.000
_cell.length_b   1.000
_cell.length_c   1.000
_cell.angle_alpha   90.00
_cell.angle_beta   90.00
_cell.angle_gamma   90.00
#
_symmetry.space_group_name_H-M   'P 1'
#
loop_
_entity.id
_entity.type
_entity.pdbx_description
1 polymer ?
#
loop_
_entity_poly.entity_id
_entity_poly.type
_entity_poly.pdbx_seq_one_letter_code
_entity_poly.pdbx_strand_id
1 'polypeptide(L)'
;MVSEVMMVEFGLDNVLHQRIINKCMPLYKDGHFPDAALASMKQVKIALKEKSEDDYRLISKDKTKKMSAITLKYLRDHRIIKAKQYVLYSQISERPEERTMVIEKNVI
;
A
#
# COMPACT_ATOMS: atom_id res chain seq x y z
N MET A 1 43.60 -0.35 -0.14
CA MET A 1 42.89 0.12 -1.35
C MET A 1 41.55 -0.60 -1.40
N VAL A 2 40.48 0.17 -1.16
CA VAL A 2 39.05 0.01 -1.55
C VAL A 2 38.42 -1.40 -1.48
N SER A 3 37.34 -1.67 -0.75
CA SER A 3 36.47 -0.85 0.06
C SER A 3 35.85 -1.75 1.12
N GLU A 4 35.90 -1.24 2.33
CA GLU A 4 34.99 -1.50 3.44
C GLU A 4 33.55 -1.31 2.95
N VAL A 5 32.96 -2.34 2.33
CA VAL A 5 31.52 -2.36 2.12
C VAL A 5 30.95 -2.76 3.48
N MET A 6 30.51 -1.75 4.24
CA MET A 6 29.65 -1.90 5.40
C MET A 6 28.51 -2.86 5.06
N MET A 7 28.70 -4.16 5.29
CA MET A 7 27.61 -5.08 5.54
C MET A 7 27.11 -4.71 6.92
N VAL A 8 26.32 -3.64 6.97
CA VAL A 8 25.34 -3.55 8.03
C VAL A 8 24.54 -4.83 7.87
N GLU A 9 24.69 -5.78 8.80
CA GLU A 9 23.76 -6.90 8.98
C GLU A 9 22.41 -6.30 9.39
N PHE A 10 21.80 -5.54 8.47
CA PHE A 10 20.43 -5.11 8.58
C PHE A 10 19.66 -6.40 8.38
N GLY A 11 19.14 -6.97 9.48
CA GLY A 11 18.25 -8.11 9.42
C GLY A 11 17.10 -7.77 8.49
N LEU A 12 17.21 -8.18 7.22
CA LEU A 12 16.21 -7.94 6.18
C LEU A 12 14.87 -8.59 6.60
N ASP A 13 14.94 -9.64 7.40
CA ASP A 13 13.87 -10.31 8.15
C ASP A 13 13.14 -9.42 9.15
N ASN A 14 13.80 -8.40 9.70
CA ASN A 14 13.18 -7.45 10.62
C ASN A 14 12.49 -6.27 9.91
N VAL A 15 12.75 -6.07 8.62
CA VAL A 15 12.29 -4.89 7.86
C VAL A 15 11.33 -5.26 6.75
N LEU A 16 11.55 -6.42 6.12
CA LEU A 16 10.76 -6.89 5.00
C LEU A 16 9.84 -8.02 5.45
N HIS A 17 8.60 -7.97 4.96
CA HIS A 17 7.66 -9.06 5.17
C HIS A 17 8.25 -10.38 4.64
N GLN A 18 8.10 -11.48 5.37
CA GLN A 18 8.70 -12.79 5.06
C GLN A 18 8.41 -13.26 3.61
N ARG A 19 7.22 -12.92 3.09
CA ARG A 19 6.83 -13.19 1.69
C ARG A 19 7.79 -12.57 0.66
N ILE A 20 8.29 -11.36 0.91
CA ILE A 20 9.28 -10.67 0.05
C ILE A 20 10.59 -11.45 0.12
N ILE A 21 11.07 -11.72 1.33
CA ILE A 21 12.33 -12.42 1.59
C ILE A 21 12.35 -13.79 0.89
N ASN A 22 11.30 -14.58 1.08
CA ASN A 22 11.19 -15.92 0.49
C ASN A 22 11.27 -15.92 -1.04
N LYS A 23 10.81 -14.84 -1.69
CA LYS A 23 10.82 -14.73 -3.16
C LYS A 23 12.09 -14.11 -3.72
N CYS A 24 12.82 -13.32 -2.93
CA CYS A 24 13.93 -12.51 -3.43
C CYS A 24 15.28 -13.03 -2.96
N MET A 25 15.36 -13.69 -1.81
CA MET A 25 16.63 -14.18 -1.29
C MET A 25 17.31 -15.26 -2.11
N PRO A 26 16.62 -16.22 -2.75
CA PRO A 26 17.28 -17.15 -3.65
C PRO A 26 18.01 -16.42 -4.78
N LEU A 27 17.31 -15.49 -5.47
CA LEU A 27 17.86 -14.68 -6.55
C LEU A 27 19.04 -13.81 -6.09
N TYR A 28 18.95 -13.24 -4.89
CA TYR A 28 20.04 -12.45 -4.31
C TYR A 28 21.27 -13.32 -4.02
N LYS A 29 21.08 -14.50 -3.42
CA LYS A 29 22.17 -15.44 -3.11
C LYS A 29 22.85 -15.98 -4.37
N ASP A 30 22.10 -16.14 -5.46
CA ASP A 30 22.61 -16.58 -6.75
C ASP A 30 23.28 -15.44 -7.56
N GLY A 31 23.33 -14.21 -7.03
CA GLY A 31 23.94 -13.05 -7.69
C GLY A 31 23.05 -12.36 -8.74
N HIS A 32 21.80 -12.79 -8.89
CA HIS A 32 20.80 -12.20 -9.78
C HIS A 32 20.13 -10.97 -9.15
N PHE A 33 20.92 -9.95 -8.80
CA PHE A 33 20.43 -8.77 -8.08
C PHE A 33 19.29 -8.01 -8.78
N PRO A 34 19.33 -7.79 -10.12
CA PRO A 34 18.22 -7.12 -10.81
C PRO A 34 16.90 -7.89 -10.70
N ASP A 35 16.95 -9.23 -10.80
CA ASP A 35 15.78 -10.08 -10.69
C ASP A 35 15.25 -10.12 -9.25
N ALA A 36 16.14 -10.16 -8.26
CA ALA A 36 15.79 -10.07 -6.85
C ALA A 36 15.09 -8.75 -6.51
N ALA A 37 15.58 -7.63 -7.04
CA ALA A 37 14.96 -6.32 -6.89
C ALA A 37 13.58 -6.28 -7.55
N LEU A 38 13.46 -6.78 -8.79
CA LEU A 38 12.19 -6.86 -9.49
C LEU A 38 11.17 -7.74 -8.76
N ALA A 39 11.59 -8.89 -8.24
CA ALA A 39 10.76 -9.78 -7.44
C ALA A 39 10.28 -9.08 -6.16
N SER A 40 11.14 -8.29 -5.53
CA SER A 40 10.80 -7.54 -4.31
C SER A 40 9.73 -6.50 -4.60
N MET A 41 9.92 -5.70 -5.65
CA MET A 41 8.95 -4.69 -6.08
C MET A 41 7.59 -5.30 -6.43
N LYS A 42 7.59 -6.47 -7.10
CA LYS A 42 6.35 -7.20 -7.40
C LYS A 42 5.62 -7.62 -6.14
N GLN A 43 6.32 -8.15 -5.13
CA GLN A 43 5.69 -8.55 -3.86
C GLN A 43 5.15 -7.35 -3.09
N VAL A 44 5.88 -6.23 -3.03
CA VAL A 44 5.39 -4.98 -2.42
C VAL A 44 4.13 -4.49 -3.12
N LYS A 45 4.10 -4.51 -4.46
CA LYS A 45 2.92 -4.12 -5.22
C LYS A 45 1.70 -5.00 -4.92
N ILE A 46 1.91 -6.31 -4.77
CA ILE A 46 0.83 -7.24 -4.43
C ILE A 46 0.31 -6.96 -3.01
N ALA A 47 1.20 -6.82 -2.03
CA ALA A 47 0.83 -6.52 -0.65
C ALA A 47 0.07 -5.18 -0.54
N LEU A 48 0.51 -4.17 -1.31
CA LEU A 48 -0.17 -2.89 -1.39
C LEU A 48 -1.59 -3.01 -1.95
N LYS A 49 -1.76 -3.82 -3.00
CA LYS A 49 -3.07 -4.11 -3.58
C LYS A 49 -3.98 -4.80 -2.57
N GLU A 50 -3.52 -5.89 -1.95
CA GLU A 50 -4.28 -6.66 -0.95
C GLU A 50 -4.72 -5.75 0.20
N LYS A 51 -3.80 -4.98 0.78
CA LYS A 51 -4.10 -4.02 1.85
C LYS A 51 -5.11 -2.95 1.42
N SER A 52 -4.99 -2.44 0.20
CA SER A 52 -5.91 -1.41 -0.32
C SER A 52 -7.31 -1.96 -0.55
N GLU A 53 -7.44 -3.21 -1.00
CA GLU A 53 -8.73 -3.89 -1.16
C GLU A 53 -9.41 -4.15 0.18
N ASP A 54 -8.66 -4.59 1.21
CA ASP A 54 -9.18 -4.79 2.56
C ASP A 54 -9.67 -3.48 3.19
N ASP A 55 -8.87 -2.42 3.10
CA ASP A 55 -9.22 -1.09 3.61
C ASP A 55 -10.48 -0.55 2.92
N TYR A 56 -10.56 -0.69 1.59
CA TYR A 56 -11.75 -0.33 0.84
C TYR A 56 -12.98 -1.15 1.24
N ARG A 57 -12.83 -2.46 1.46
CA ARG A 57 -13.92 -3.33 1.92
C ARG A 57 -14.44 -2.92 3.28
N LEU A 58 -13.58 -2.52 4.21
CA LEU A 58 -14.01 -2.00 5.51
C LEU A 58 -14.81 -0.70 5.37
N ILE A 59 -14.39 0.20 4.49
CA ILE A 59 -15.04 1.51 4.28
C ILE A 59 -16.31 1.38 3.47
N SER A 60 -16.42 0.39 2.58
CA SER A 60 -17.69 0.10 1.90
C SER A 60 -18.81 -0.30 2.86
N LYS A 61 -18.46 -0.86 4.03
CA LYS A 61 -19.41 -1.19 5.11
C LYS A 61 -19.77 0.04 5.95
N ASP A 62 -18.82 0.96 6.13
CA ASP A 62 -19.01 2.21 6.86
C ASP A 62 -18.30 3.35 6.13
N LYS A 63 -19.08 4.05 5.28
CA LYS A 63 -18.58 5.14 4.42
C LYS A 63 -18.15 6.38 5.21
N THR A 64 -18.37 6.43 6.53
CA THR A 64 -17.95 7.55 7.38
C THR A 64 -16.51 7.41 7.88
N LYS A 65 -15.91 6.22 7.78
CA LYS A 65 -14.54 5.97 8.22
C LYS A 65 -13.52 6.58 7.26
N LYS A 66 -12.43 7.10 7.84
CA LYS A 66 -11.30 7.61 7.09
C LYS A 66 -10.51 6.47 6.45
N MET A 67 -10.32 6.59 5.14
CA MET A 67 -9.43 5.72 4.37
C MET A 67 -7.98 6.11 4.57
N SER A 68 -7.08 5.13 4.51
CA SER A 68 -5.65 5.45 4.46
C SER A 68 -5.36 6.26 3.18
N ALA A 69 -4.49 7.28 3.27
CA ALA A 69 -4.13 8.10 2.12
C ALA A 69 -3.51 7.27 0.98
N ILE A 70 -2.76 6.22 1.34
CA ILE A 70 -2.13 5.28 0.42
C ILE A 70 -3.20 4.50 -0.35
N THR A 71 -4.18 3.94 0.36
CA THR A 71 -5.32 3.23 -0.26
C THR A 71 -6.09 4.16 -1.18
N LEU A 72 -6.42 5.38 -0.72
CA LEU A 72 -7.21 6.32 -1.49
C LEU A 72 -6.52 6.73 -2.80
N LYS A 73 -5.20 6.96 -2.75
CA LYS A 73 -4.37 7.19 -3.93
C LYS A 73 -4.34 5.96 -4.84
N TYR A 74 -4.12 4.77 -4.29
CA TYR A 74 -4.12 3.51 -5.04
C TYR A 74 -5.42 3.31 -5.83
N LEU A 75 -6.58 3.45 -5.17
CA LEU A 75 -7.89 3.30 -5.81
C LEU A 75 -8.10 4.30 -6.94
N ARG A 76 -7.59 5.53 -6.78
CA ARG A 76 -7.67 6.58 -7.80
C ARG A 76 -6.78 6.29 -9.01
N ASP A 77 -5.52 5.96 -8.77
CA ASP A 77 -4.51 5.68 -9.80
C ASP A 77 -4.94 4.46 -10.65
N HIS A 78 -5.58 3.48 -10.02
CA HIS A 78 -6.12 2.29 -10.68
C HIS A 78 -7.55 2.43 -11.21
N ARG A 79 -8.15 3.64 -11.18
CA ARG A 79 -9.50 3.95 -11.69
C ARG A 79 -10.63 3.11 -11.06
N ILE A 80 -10.42 2.59 -9.85
CA ILE A 80 -11.44 1.87 -9.08
C ILE A 80 -12.50 2.86 -8.57
N ILE A 81 -12.07 4.07 -8.19
CA ILE A 81 -12.97 5.16 -7.79
C ILE A 81 -12.88 6.37 -8.75
N LYS A 82 -14.00 7.08 -8.89
CA LYS A 82 -14.09 8.30 -9.70
C LYS A 82 -13.41 9.48 -8.98
N ALA A 83 -13.03 10.52 -9.74
CA ALA A 83 -12.44 11.74 -9.18
C ALA A 83 -13.30 12.38 -8.09
N LYS A 84 -14.63 12.41 -8.30
CA LYS A 84 -15.59 12.91 -7.30
C LYS A 84 -15.54 12.11 -5.99
N GLN A 85 -15.50 10.78 -6.08
CA GLN A 85 -15.39 9.91 -4.92
C GLN A 85 -14.04 10.09 -4.20
N TYR A 86 -12.95 10.30 -4.94
CA TYR A 86 -11.65 10.60 -4.36
C TYR A 86 -11.68 11.87 -3.49
N VAL A 87 -12.25 12.96 -4.01
CA VAL A 87 -12.40 14.21 -3.26
C VAL A 87 -13.23 13.98 -1.99
N LEU A 88 -14.36 13.29 -2.11
CA LEU A 88 -15.23 12.99 -0.98
C LEU A 88 -14.53 12.21 0.13
N TYR A 89 -13.89 11.08 -0.20
CA TYR A 89 -13.16 10.28 0.78
C TYR A 89 -11.92 11.01 1.36
N SER A 90 -11.32 11.92 0.58
CA SER A 90 -10.17 12.71 1.06
C SER A 90 -10.55 13.69 2.17
N GLN A 91 -11.81 14.12 2.23
CA GLN A 91 -12.31 15.12 3.18
C GLN A 91 -12.79 14.53 4.51
N ILE A 92 -12.93 13.21 4.62
CA ILE A 92 -13.37 12.56 5.86
C ILE A 92 -12.34 12.82 6.98
N SER A 93 -12.80 13.23 8.17
CA SER A 93 -11.91 13.44 9.33
C SER A 93 -11.48 12.11 9.95
N GLU A 94 -10.24 12.06 10.45
CA GLU A 94 -9.75 10.93 11.25
C GLU A 94 -10.51 10.84 12.58
N ARG A 95 -10.85 11.99 13.17
CA ARG A 95 -11.55 12.14 14.44
C ARG A 95 -13.01 11.73 14.32
N PRO A 96 -13.49 10.71 15.07
CA PRO A 96 -14.86 10.22 15.00
C PRO A 96 -15.94 11.29 15.10
N GLU A 97 -15.76 12.25 15.99
CA GLU A 97 -16.67 13.35 16.30
C GLU A 97 -16.79 14.40 15.18
N GLU A 98 -15.80 14.49 14.31
CA GLU A 98 -15.75 15.42 13.17
C GLU A 98 -16.17 14.75 11.85
N ARG A 99 -16.51 13.46 11.87
CA ARG A 99 -16.93 12.72 10.66
C ARG A 99 -18.31 13.18 10.22
N THR A 100 -18.36 14.09 9.25
CA THR A 100 -19.59 14.38 8.51
C THR A 100 -19.91 13.24 7.55
N MET A 101 -21.13 12.71 7.61
CA MET A 101 -21.64 11.78 6.59
C MET A 101 -21.47 12.41 5.20
N VAL A 102 -20.67 11.77 4.35
CA VAL A 102 -20.69 12.04 2.92
C VAL A 102 -22.02 11.51 2.40
N ILE A 103 -23.05 12.35 2.43
CA ILE A 103 -24.30 12.07 1.77
C ILE A 103 -23.99 12.17 0.27
N GLU A 104 -23.93 11.03 -0.42
CA GLU A 104 -24.11 10.98 -1.86
C GLU A 104 -25.46 11.66 -2.13
N LYS A 105 -25.45 12.97 -2.42
CA LYS A 105 -26.59 13.57 -3.12
C LYS A 105 -26.61 12.89 -4.48
N ASN A 106 -27.36 11.78 -4.55
CA ASN A 106 -27.86 11.24 -5.80
C ASN A 106 -28.57 12.39 -6.50
N VAL A 107 -27.88 13.01 -7.45
CA VAL A 107 -28.53 13.86 -8.44
C VAL A 107 -29.18 12.86 -9.40
N ILE A 108 -30.50 12.72 -9.26
CA ILE A 108 -31.40 12.10 -10.24
C ILE A 108 -31.25 12.87 -11.55
#